data_AF-Q2K9Q7-F1
#
_entry.id   AF-Q2K9Q7-F1
#
_cell.length_a   1.000
_cell.length_b   1.000
_cell.length_c   1.000
_cell.angle_alpha   90.00
_cell.angle_beta   90.00
_cell.angle_gamma   90.00
#
_symmetry.space_group_name_H-M   'P 1'
#
loop_
_entity.id
_entity.type
_entity.pdbx_description
1 polymer ?
#
loop_
_entity_poly.entity_id
_entity_poly.type
_entity_poly.pdbx_seq_one_letter_code
_entity_poly.pdbx_strand_id
1 'polypeptide(L)'
;MRTTMTADERKAHMRERIEAGPPPGILYYADGQPVAWVQVGPRQDVPQFNSPRTVSRPLEEEDARDPSIWAVSCFFLLPKMRGRGLSHRLLAGAIDHARRQGARLLEACPIDHVKQSKSVTLCIGSTAVFEAAGFETVAMRKDGRPLMRLELRG
;
A
#
# COMPACT_ATOMS: atom_id res chain seq x y z
N MET A 1 -7.05 20.65 1.16
CA MET A 1 -8.52 20.76 1.11
C MET A 1 -9.07 19.33 1.15
N ARG A 2 -9.75 18.94 2.22
CA ARG A 2 -10.40 17.62 2.30
C ARG A 2 -11.69 17.77 1.50
N THR A 3 -11.75 17.23 0.29
CA THR A 3 -12.90 17.45 -0.61
C THR A 3 -14.17 16.91 0.04
N THR A 4 -15.18 17.76 0.16
CA THR A 4 -16.48 17.47 0.76
C THR A 4 -17.35 16.64 -0.19
N MET A 5 -16.85 15.48 -0.63
CA MET A 5 -17.67 14.55 -1.41
C MET A 5 -18.68 13.88 -0.47
N THR A 6 -19.92 13.76 -0.90
CA THR A 6 -20.96 12.93 -0.29
C THR A 6 -20.59 11.45 -0.35
N ALA A 7 -21.35 10.59 0.34
CA ALA A 7 -21.11 9.15 0.31
C ALA A 7 -21.26 8.55 -1.10
N ASP A 8 -22.22 9.03 -1.88
CA ASP A 8 -22.51 8.48 -3.20
C ASP A 8 -21.53 8.99 -4.25
N GLU A 9 -21.08 10.25 -4.17
CA GLU A 9 -20.00 10.76 -5.01
C GLU A 9 -18.70 9.96 -4.81
N ARG A 10 -18.38 9.58 -3.55
CA ARG A 10 -17.20 8.74 -3.28
C ARG A 10 -17.34 7.34 -3.89
N LYS A 11 -18.54 6.75 -3.86
CA LYS A 11 -18.79 5.44 -4.49
C LYS A 11 -18.68 5.52 -6.01
N ALA A 12 -19.28 6.54 -6.63
CA ALA A 12 -19.19 6.76 -8.07
C ALA A 12 -17.75 6.94 -8.51
N HIS A 13 -17.01 7.81 -7.84
CA HIS A 13 -15.59 8.03 -8.12
C HIS A 13 -14.74 6.75 -7.95
N MET A 14 -15.00 5.96 -6.91
CA MET A 14 -14.32 4.67 -6.73
C MET A 14 -14.66 3.67 -7.84
N ARG A 15 -15.93 3.62 -8.28
CA ARG A 15 -16.36 2.77 -9.41
C ARG A 15 -15.65 3.17 -10.70
N GLU A 16 -15.67 4.45 -11.05
CA GLU A 16 -14.96 4.97 -12.23
C GLU A 16 -13.48 4.64 -12.19
N ARG A 17 -12.83 4.79 -11.01
CA ARG A 17 -11.41 4.43 -10.85
C ARG A 17 -11.15 2.94 -11.06
N ILE A 18 -12.05 2.07 -10.58
CA ILE A 18 -11.95 0.62 -10.77
C ILE A 18 -12.13 0.27 -12.25
N GLU A 19 -13.11 0.86 -12.92
CA GLU A 19 -13.41 0.63 -14.36
C GLU A 19 -12.27 1.12 -15.26
N ALA A 20 -11.66 2.27 -14.94
CA ALA A 20 -10.51 2.79 -15.68
C ALA A 20 -9.26 1.89 -15.56
N GLY A 21 -9.11 1.20 -14.43
CA GLY A 21 -7.99 0.29 -14.18
C GLY A 21 -6.62 0.99 -14.03
N PRO A 22 -5.59 0.26 -13.57
CA PRO A 22 -5.73 -0.98 -12.79
C PRO A 22 -6.46 -0.70 -11.47
N PRO A 23 -7.17 -1.68 -10.88
CA PRO A 23 -7.88 -1.47 -9.62
C PRO A 23 -6.96 -0.91 -8.52
N PRO A 24 -7.43 0.01 -7.66
CA PRO A 24 -6.58 0.71 -6.69
C PRO A 24 -6.19 -0.14 -5.46
N GLY A 25 -6.50 -1.44 -5.48
CA GLY A 25 -6.21 -2.35 -4.37
C GLY A 25 -6.98 -3.66 -4.42
N ILE A 26 -6.84 -4.43 -3.34
CA ILE A 26 -7.33 -5.81 -3.23
C ILE A 26 -8.20 -5.95 -1.98
N LEU A 27 -9.38 -6.55 -2.15
CA LEU A 27 -10.22 -7.01 -1.06
C LEU A 27 -9.95 -8.49 -0.76
N TYR A 28 -9.90 -8.81 0.53
CA TYR A 28 -9.78 -10.17 1.02
C TYR A 28 -11.09 -10.59 1.66
N TYR A 29 -11.55 -11.79 1.33
CA TYR A 29 -12.82 -12.34 1.79
C TYR A 29 -12.61 -13.53 2.72
N ALA A 30 -13.47 -13.65 3.72
CA ALA A 30 -13.64 -14.85 4.55
C ALA A 30 -15.14 -15.08 4.72
N ASP A 31 -15.59 -16.31 4.47
CA ASP A 31 -17.01 -16.71 4.55
C ASP A 31 -17.94 -15.76 3.74
N GLY A 32 -17.50 -15.37 2.55
CA GLY A 32 -18.23 -14.46 1.66
C GLY A 32 -18.26 -12.99 2.10
N GLN A 33 -17.58 -12.62 3.19
CA GLN A 33 -17.54 -11.25 3.70
C GLN A 33 -16.16 -10.59 3.52
N PRO A 34 -16.08 -9.31 3.12
CA PRO A 34 -14.81 -8.60 3.04
C PRO A 34 -14.25 -8.37 4.46
N VAL A 35 -13.02 -8.85 4.69
CA VAL A 35 -12.38 -8.82 6.01
C VAL A 35 -11.08 -8.01 6.06
N ALA A 36 -10.47 -7.75 4.91
CA ALA A 36 -9.29 -6.90 4.79
C ALA A 36 -9.22 -6.22 3.41
N TRP A 37 -8.47 -5.13 3.37
CA TRP A 37 -8.19 -4.35 2.17
C TRP A 37 -6.71 -3.98 2.14
N VAL A 38 -6.11 -4.00 0.95
CA VAL A 38 -4.78 -3.47 0.70
C VAL A 38 -4.85 -2.47 -0.44
N GLN A 39 -4.46 -1.22 -0.19
CA GLN A 39 -4.28 -0.25 -1.27
C GLN A 39 -2.94 -0.52 -1.94
N VAL A 40 -2.99 -0.93 -3.21
CA VAL A 40 -1.83 -1.24 -4.05
C VAL A 40 -2.14 -0.82 -5.48
N GLY A 41 -1.25 -0.03 -6.08
CA GLY A 41 -1.47 0.58 -7.40
C GLY A 41 -0.28 1.43 -7.84
N PRO A 42 -0.31 1.98 -9.07
CA PRO A 42 0.68 2.97 -9.51
C PRO A 42 0.82 4.09 -8.49
N ARG A 43 2.05 4.45 -8.12
CA ARG A 43 2.28 5.42 -7.05
C ARG A 43 1.70 6.80 -7.35
N GLN A 44 1.58 7.16 -8.64
CA GLN A 44 0.97 8.41 -9.08
C GLN A 44 -0.51 8.53 -8.66
N ASP A 45 -1.19 7.41 -8.46
CA ASP A 45 -2.60 7.36 -8.03
C ASP A 45 -2.76 7.55 -6.52
N VAL A 46 -1.66 7.66 -5.79
CA VAL A 46 -1.62 7.94 -4.36
C VAL A 46 -0.82 9.22 -4.10
N PRO A 47 -1.37 10.42 -4.42
CA PRO A 47 -0.61 11.67 -4.32
C PRO A 47 -0.01 11.94 -2.94
N GLN A 48 -0.67 11.47 -1.87
CA GLN A 48 -0.16 11.64 -0.50
C GLN A 48 1.10 10.80 -0.24
N PHE A 49 1.26 9.67 -0.93
CA PHE A 49 2.47 8.84 -0.85
C PHE A 49 3.68 9.56 -1.44
N ASN A 50 3.47 10.39 -2.47
CA ASN A 50 4.53 11.14 -3.16
C ASN A 50 4.83 12.52 -2.58
N SER A 51 4.10 12.95 -1.54
CA SER A 51 4.28 14.29 -0.98
C SER A 51 5.73 14.52 -0.51
N PRO A 52 6.37 15.66 -0.80
CA PRO A 52 7.73 15.96 -0.33
C PRO A 52 7.87 15.94 1.20
N ARG A 53 6.76 16.06 1.93
CA ARG A 53 6.70 16.05 3.40
C ARG A 53 6.58 14.66 4.00
N THR A 54 6.42 13.60 3.19
CA THR A 54 6.32 12.23 3.69
C THR A 54 7.64 11.49 3.55
N VAL A 55 7.83 10.51 4.43
CA VAL A 55 8.97 9.59 4.39
C VAL A 55 8.93 8.64 3.18
N SER A 56 7.74 8.46 2.59
CA SER A 56 7.48 7.63 1.40
C SER A 56 7.71 8.36 0.07
N ARG A 57 8.12 9.64 0.10
CA ARG A 57 8.41 10.42 -1.11
C ARG A 57 9.35 9.65 -2.04
N PRO A 58 9.22 9.82 -3.37
CA PRO A 58 10.05 9.09 -4.33
C PRO A 58 11.55 9.34 -4.13
N LEU A 59 12.39 8.47 -4.70
CA LEU A 59 13.84 8.71 -4.74
C LEU A 59 14.15 9.87 -5.70
N GLU A 60 13.64 9.77 -6.93
CA GLU A 60 13.74 10.80 -7.97
C GLU A 60 12.36 11.38 -8.31
N GLU A 61 12.27 12.63 -8.78
CA GLU A 61 10.97 13.25 -9.09
C GLU A 61 10.22 12.51 -10.21
N GLU A 62 10.95 11.90 -11.13
CA GLU A 62 10.43 11.11 -12.25
C GLU A 62 9.75 9.83 -11.77
N ASP A 63 10.22 9.22 -10.67
CA ASP A 63 9.61 8.01 -10.12
C ASP A 63 8.13 8.25 -9.82
N ALA A 64 7.76 9.43 -9.33
CA ALA A 64 6.37 9.77 -9.00
C ALA A 64 5.41 9.71 -10.20
N ARG A 65 5.95 9.75 -11.44
CA ARG A 65 5.20 9.74 -12.70
C ARG A 65 5.41 8.45 -13.50
N ASP A 66 6.26 7.53 -13.06
CA ASP A 66 6.47 6.23 -13.72
C ASP A 66 5.31 5.28 -13.38
N PRO A 67 4.45 4.89 -14.34
CA PRO A 67 3.31 4.01 -14.09
C PRO A 67 3.72 2.56 -13.76
N SER A 68 4.99 2.20 -14.00
CA SER A 68 5.56 0.90 -13.63
C SER A 68 6.01 0.82 -12.18
N ILE A 69 6.07 1.95 -11.46
CA ILE A 69 6.41 2.00 -10.02
C ILE A 69 5.14 2.06 -9.20
N TRP A 70 4.89 1.00 -8.46
CA TRP A 70 3.70 0.84 -7.65
C TRP A 70 3.99 1.09 -6.18
N ALA A 71 2.96 1.43 -5.42
CA ALA A 71 3.03 1.62 -3.98
C ALA A 71 2.00 0.75 -3.25
N VAL A 72 2.42 0.12 -2.16
CA VAL A 72 1.55 -0.42 -1.12
C VAL A 72 1.45 0.61 0.01
N SER A 73 0.38 1.40 0.00
CA SER A 73 0.26 2.57 0.87
C SER A 73 -0.45 2.28 2.19
N CYS A 74 -1.39 1.33 2.24
CA CYS A 74 -2.05 0.95 3.49
C CYS A 74 -2.64 -0.46 3.46
N PHE A 75 -2.70 -1.06 4.66
CA PHE A 75 -3.48 -2.25 4.96
C PHE A 75 -4.59 -1.89 5.94
N PHE A 76 -5.76 -2.44 5.70
CA PHE A 76 -6.89 -2.39 6.60
C PHE A 76 -7.33 -3.81 6.92
N LEU A 77 -7.52 -4.12 8.20
CA LEU A 77 -8.07 -5.39 8.66
C LEU A 77 -9.16 -5.14 9.69
N LEU A 78 -10.24 -5.91 9.61
CA LEU A 78 -11.23 -5.96 10.68
C LEU A 78 -10.56 -6.38 12.01
N PRO A 79 -10.98 -5.80 13.16
CA PRO A 79 -10.38 -6.11 14.46
C PRO A 79 -10.26 -7.60 14.78
N LYS A 80 -11.31 -8.38 14.50
CA LYS A 80 -11.35 -9.84 14.75
C LYS A 80 -10.31 -10.66 13.98
N MET A 81 -9.73 -10.09 12.92
CA MET A 81 -8.77 -10.77 12.05
C MET A 81 -7.31 -10.50 12.45
N ARG A 82 -7.07 -9.59 13.40
CA ARG A 82 -5.72 -9.20 13.82
C ARG A 82 -5.09 -10.26 14.72
N GLY A 83 -3.76 -10.24 14.82
CA GLY A 83 -3.00 -11.22 15.61
C GLY A 83 -2.96 -12.63 15.01
N ARG A 84 -3.54 -12.83 13.81
CA ARG A 84 -3.61 -14.14 13.14
C ARG A 84 -2.55 -14.34 12.04
N GLY A 85 -1.49 -13.51 12.03
CA GLY A 85 -0.41 -13.61 11.05
C GLY A 85 -0.81 -13.28 9.59
N LEU A 86 -1.93 -12.60 9.36
CA LEU A 86 -2.45 -12.38 8.00
C LEU A 86 -1.61 -11.39 7.16
N SER A 87 -0.79 -10.55 7.78
CA SER A 87 -0.02 -9.51 7.06
C SER A 87 0.84 -10.07 5.93
N HIS A 88 1.50 -11.22 6.13
CA HIS A 88 2.29 -11.86 5.08
C HIS A 88 1.43 -12.29 3.88
N ARG A 89 0.24 -12.86 4.15
CA ARG A 89 -0.70 -13.26 3.09
C ARG A 89 -1.25 -12.05 2.34
N LEU A 90 -1.55 -10.97 3.06
CA LEU A 90 -2.04 -9.73 2.46
C LEU A 90 -0.98 -9.07 1.57
N LEU A 91 0.27 -9.06 2.02
CA LEU A 91 1.38 -8.54 1.23
C LEU A 91 1.67 -9.41 0.01
N ALA A 92 1.67 -10.74 0.16
CA ALA A 92 1.87 -11.67 -0.95
C ALA A 92 0.82 -11.46 -2.07
N GLY A 93 -0.46 -11.34 -1.72
CA GLY A 93 -1.49 -11.06 -2.72
C GLY A 93 -1.33 -9.68 -3.39
N ALA A 94 -0.83 -8.68 -2.66
CA ALA A 94 -0.51 -7.36 -3.22
C ALA A 94 0.65 -7.42 -4.22
N ILE A 95 1.72 -8.15 -3.88
CA ILE A 95 2.87 -8.40 -4.76
C ILE A 95 2.40 -9.11 -6.05
N ASP A 96 1.62 -10.18 -5.92
CA ASP A 96 1.14 -10.97 -7.05
C ASP A 96 0.23 -10.15 -7.96
N HIS A 97 -0.62 -9.30 -7.39
CA HIS A 97 -1.44 -8.37 -8.17
C HIS A 97 -0.59 -7.36 -8.94
N ALA A 98 0.37 -6.70 -8.28
CA ALA A 98 1.27 -5.75 -8.91
C ALA A 98 2.06 -6.41 -10.06
N ARG A 99 2.58 -7.63 -9.87
CA ARG A 99 3.23 -8.43 -10.91
C ARG A 99 2.33 -8.68 -12.12
N ARG A 100 1.09 -9.15 -11.89
CA ARG A 100 0.12 -9.42 -12.97
C ARG A 100 -0.28 -8.16 -13.73
N GLN A 101 -0.30 -7.01 -13.06
CA GLN A 101 -0.61 -5.71 -13.67
C GLN A 101 0.63 -5.05 -14.31
N GLY A 102 1.79 -5.70 -14.23
CA GLY A 102 2.99 -5.30 -14.93
C GLY A 102 3.84 -4.23 -14.26
N ALA A 103 3.69 -4.06 -12.94
CA ALA A 103 4.62 -3.27 -12.15
C ALA A 103 6.05 -3.80 -12.28
N ARG A 104 7.01 -2.89 -12.44
CA ARG A 104 8.46 -3.16 -12.41
C ARG A 104 8.97 -3.14 -10.98
N LEU A 105 8.54 -2.13 -10.23
CA LEU A 105 8.92 -1.91 -8.83
C LEU A 105 7.68 -1.82 -7.96
N LEU A 106 7.79 -2.31 -6.73
CA LEU A 106 6.78 -2.14 -5.70
C LEU A 106 7.40 -1.53 -4.45
N GLU A 107 6.87 -0.41 -4.01
CA GLU A 107 7.37 0.32 -2.86
C GLU A 107 6.42 0.30 -1.68
N ALA A 108 6.98 0.39 -0.48
CA ALA A 108 6.22 0.55 0.75
C ALA A 108 7.02 1.38 1.75
N CYS A 109 6.33 1.98 2.71
CA CYS A 109 6.98 2.72 3.79
C CYS A 109 6.48 2.26 5.16
N PRO A 110 6.89 1.05 5.59
CA PRO A 110 6.45 0.45 6.86
C PRO A 110 6.96 1.23 8.08
N ILE A 111 6.64 0.70 9.26
CA ILE A 111 7.07 1.26 10.55
C ILE A 111 7.81 0.20 11.35
N ASP A 112 9.03 0.52 11.77
CA ASP A 112 9.76 -0.23 12.78
C ASP A 112 9.19 0.07 14.17
N HIS A 113 9.06 -0.98 14.98
CA HIS A 113 8.69 -0.88 16.38
C HIS A 113 7.34 -0.20 16.63
N VAL A 114 6.25 -0.90 16.31
CA VAL A 114 4.92 -0.57 16.85
C VAL A 114 4.89 -0.91 18.35
N LYS A 115 5.48 -0.08 19.21
CA LYS A 115 5.28 -0.20 20.67
C LYS A 115 3.81 0.00 21.06
N GLN A 116 2.98 0.58 20.19
CA GLN A 116 1.51 0.55 20.23
C GLN A 116 0.99 1.18 18.93
N SER A 117 0.19 0.45 18.13
CA SER A 117 -0.51 1.07 17.00
C SER A 117 -1.64 1.94 17.53
N LYS A 118 -1.40 3.25 17.71
CA LYS A 118 -2.46 4.20 18.13
C LYS A 118 -3.54 4.40 17.06
N SER A 119 -3.32 3.96 15.82
CA SER A 119 -4.38 3.83 14.82
C SER A 119 -4.67 2.35 14.60
N VAL A 120 -5.63 1.85 15.37
CA VAL A 120 -5.99 0.43 15.43
C VAL A 120 -6.51 -0.07 14.07
N THR A 121 -6.83 0.83 13.13
CA THR A 121 -7.59 0.54 11.90
C THR A 121 -6.76 0.60 10.61
N LEU A 122 -5.69 1.40 10.56
CA LEU A 122 -4.73 1.43 9.44
C LEU A 122 -3.39 0.86 9.90
N CYS A 123 -2.97 -0.24 9.30
CA CYS A 123 -1.63 -0.80 9.50
C CYS A 123 -0.81 -0.51 8.24
N ILE A 124 0.40 0.02 8.40
CA ILE A 124 1.35 0.19 7.28
C ILE A 124 2.27 -1.05 7.18
N GLY A 125 2.03 -2.07 8.03
CA GLY A 125 2.86 -3.26 8.19
C GLY A 125 4.13 -2.97 9.01
N SER A 126 4.75 -4.03 9.52
CA SER A 126 6.09 -3.96 10.12
C SER A 126 7.14 -4.24 9.05
N THR A 127 8.29 -3.60 9.15
CA THR A 127 9.43 -3.78 8.24
C THR A 127 9.80 -5.25 8.07
N ALA A 128 9.80 -6.03 9.15
CA ALA A 128 10.04 -7.48 9.11
C ALA A 128 9.12 -8.27 8.15
N VAL A 129 7.87 -7.83 7.94
CA VAL A 129 6.96 -8.48 6.98
C VAL A 129 7.40 -8.22 5.54
N PHE A 130 7.92 -7.03 5.28
CA PHE A 130 8.43 -6.61 3.96
C PHE A 130 9.79 -7.23 3.67
N GLU A 131 10.71 -7.23 4.64
CA GLU A 131 12.01 -7.91 4.53
C GLU A 131 11.84 -9.41 4.21
N ALA A 132 10.93 -10.09 4.94
CA ALA A 132 10.62 -11.49 4.68
C ALA A 132 10.01 -11.73 3.28
N ALA A 133 9.45 -10.70 2.64
CA ALA A 133 8.94 -10.75 1.28
C ALA A 133 9.99 -10.33 0.22
N GLY A 134 11.24 -10.05 0.62
CA GLY A 134 12.34 -9.66 -0.26
C GLY A 134 12.42 -8.17 -0.56
N PHE A 135 11.71 -7.31 0.19
CA PHE A 135 11.90 -5.87 0.06
C PHE A 135 13.22 -5.44 0.68
N GLU A 136 13.88 -4.50 0.04
CA GLU A 136 15.12 -3.87 0.52
C GLU A 136 14.89 -2.41 0.85
N THR A 137 15.60 -1.90 1.85
CA THR A 137 15.55 -0.47 2.18
C THR A 137 16.33 0.33 1.14
N VAL A 138 15.65 1.28 0.50
CA VAL A 138 16.28 2.17 -0.50
C VAL A 138 16.47 3.60 0.01
N ALA A 139 15.77 4.00 1.07
CA ALA A 139 16.03 5.25 1.77
C ALA A 139 15.56 5.19 3.23
N MET A 140 16.30 5.85 4.13
CA MET A 140 15.92 6.05 5.53
C MET A 140 15.88 7.55 5.83
N ARG A 141 14.68 8.13 5.83
CA ARG A 141 14.48 9.59 6.03
C ARG A 141 14.08 9.97 7.44
N LYS A 142 13.52 9.01 8.17
CA LYS A 142 13.17 9.10 9.59
C LYS A 142 13.44 7.73 10.20
N ASP A 143 14.04 7.72 11.37
CA ASP A 143 14.31 6.49 12.11
C ASP A 143 13.04 5.65 12.28
N GLY A 144 13.18 4.36 12.02
CA GLY A 144 12.10 3.38 12.00
C GLY A 144 11.04 3.57 10.93
N ARG A 145 11.32 4.31 9.85
CA ARG A 145 10.40 4.57 8.73
C ARG A 145 11.14 4.45 7.38
N PRO A 146 11.62 3.26 7.01
CA PRO A 146 12.30 3.06 5.74
C PRO A 146 11.31 3.24 4.57
N LEU A 147 11.80 3.78 3.45
CA LEU A 147 11.23 3.50 2.14
C LEU A 147 11.87 2.21 1.66
N MET A 148 11.04 1.19 1.44
CA MET A 148 11.47 -0.11 0.97
C MET A 148 10.96 -0.38 -0.43
N ARG A 149 11.70 -1.15 -1.21
CA ARG A 149 11.41 -1.47 -2.61
C ARG A 149 11.63 -2.96 -2.86
N LEU A 150 10.73 -3.55 -3.65
CA LEU A 150 10.85 -4.88 -4.20
C LEU A 150 10.85 -4.78 -5.72
N GLU A 151 11.84 -5.41 -6.35
CA GLU A 151 11.87 -5.58 -7.79
C GLU A 151 10.97 -6.75 -8.20
N LEU A 152 10.06 -6.50 -9.14
CA LEU A 152 9.06 -7.48 -9.59
C LEU A 152 9.36 -8.04 -10.96
N ARG A 153 10.14 -7.30 -11.76
CA ARG A 153 10.59 -7.68 -13.10
C ARG A 153 12.07 -7.37 -13.23
N GLY A 154 12.86 -8.43 -13.37
CA GLY A 154 14.13 -8.47 -14.07
C GLY A 154 13.99 -9.39 -15.27
#